data_AF-A0AAD0E665-F1
#
_entry.id   AF-A0AAD0E665-F1
#
_cell.length_a   1.000
_cell.length_b   1.000
_cell.length_c   1.000
_cell.angle_alpha   90.00
_cell.angle_beta   90.00
_cell.angle_gamma   90.00
#
_symmetry.space_group_name_H-M   'P 1'
#
loop_
_entity.id
_entity.type
_entity.pdbx_description
1 polymer ?
#
loop_
_entity_poly.entity_id
_entity_poly.type
_entity_poly.pdbx_seq_one_letter_code
_entity_poly.pdbx_strand_id
1 'polypeptide(L)'
;MKSISFKDAIDQTFQQQNWNYYKGKEEFTENPMLSIEESKEFIKNFIKLSGKEENALNEEIDKIEDRATHIVSTFFIGHYIYQNNEKIKDLIDKQLGELIKKLKISSDNRLFTFVWFLTCLFHDLGYAIEKSTGIKYISLEELKNKTSDLKEVEGIPPFYKEIHPKYYDYRIREGGKNDHGITAAYLMFHSLCKIRYWTELSGDATFNWEQGLEDIYNFCAWNILAHNIWFGDKNDQGKYRKYGMDELIFDHSLGDKYKITLEEYPFFFFLCLIDTIEPYKRIKDYEKLSKIKLKMSDEKIEIISELENNEEKKVLDQVESLKKWLIPTERTNKVTIYLTPKKGN
;
A
#
# COMPACT_ATOMS: atom_id res chain seq x y z
N MET A 1 0.28 -18.97 -18.71
CA MET A 1 0.39 -17.65 -18.07
C MET A 1 -0.53 -16.69 -18.80
N LYS A 2 -1.47 -16.07 -18.09
CA LYS A 2 -2.30 -15.00 -18.65
C LYS A 2 -1.40 -13.79 -18.97
N SER A 3 -1.67 -13.08 -20.06
CA SER A 3 -0.93 -11.89 -20.48
C SER A 3 -1.93 -10.77 -20.73
N ILE A 4 -1.68 -9.60 -20.17
CA ILE A 4 -2.54 -8.41 -20.32
C ILE A 4 -1.66 -7.15 -20.27
N SER A 5 -2.08 -6.03 -20.85
CA SER A 5 -1.40 -4.76 -20.58
C SER A 5 -1.82 -4.20 -19.20
N PHE A 6 -1.02 -3.32 -18.60
CA PHE A 6 -1.43 -2.67 -17.35
C PHE A 6 -2.68 -1.80 -17.54
N LYS A 7 -2.80 -1.12 -18.69
CA LYS A 7 -3.99 -0.37 -19.06
C LYS A 7 -5.24 -1.28 -19.09
N ASP A 8 -5.16 -2.39 -19.82
CA ASP A 8 -6.28 -3.33 -19.94
C ASP A 8 -6.61 -3.99 -18.59
N ALA A 9 -5.62 -4.24 -17.73
CA ALA A 9 -5.85 -4.77 -16.38
C ALA A 9 -6.66 -3.79 -15.53
N ILE A 10 -6.33 -2.49 -15.61
CA ILE A 10 -7.08 -1.43 -14.92
C ILE A 10 -8.49 -1.29 -15.52
N ASP A 11 -8.60 -1.14 -16.85
CA ASP A 11 -9.88 -1.00 -17.55
C ASP A 11 -10.81 -2.20 -17.27
N GLN A 12 -10.29 -3.42 -17.34
CA GLN A 12 -11.05 -4.64 -17.05
C GLN A 12 -11.52 -4.66 -15.60
N THR A 13 -10.65 -4.32 -14.65
CA THR A 13 -11.02 -4.30 -13.23
C THR A 13 -12.10 -3.25 -12.97
N PHE A 14 -11.91 -2.03 -13.49
CA PHE A 14 -12.87 -0.95 -13.41
C PHE A 14 -14.26 -1.40 -13.92
N GLN A 15 -14.33 -1.98 -15.12
CA GLN A 15 -15.58 -2.44 -15.73
C GLN A 15 -16.26 -3.59 -14.97
N GLN A 16 -15.50 -4.50 -14.37
CA GLN A 16 -16.05 -5.64 -13.64
C GLN A 16 -16.75 -5.24 -12.33
N GLN A 17 -16.42 -4.07 -11.77
CA GLN A 17 -17.07 -3.49 -10.57
C GLN A 17 -17.03 -4.40 -9.32
N ASN A 18 -16.22 -5.46 -9.30
CA ASN A 18 -15.99 -6.34 -8.14
C ASN A 18 -15.17 -5.65 -7.03
N TRP A 19 -14.48 -4.56 -7.38
CA TRP A 19 -13.83 -3.63 -6.47
C TRP A 19 -14.80 -2.60 -5.87
N ASN A 20 -15.97 -2.38 -6.48
CA ASN A 20 -16.91 -1.37 -6.03
C ASN A 20 -17.70 -1.91 -4.83
N TYR A 21 -17.15 -1.72 -3.64
CA TYR A 21 -17.79 -2.08 -2.38
C TYR A 21 -19.17 -1.41 -2.21
N TYR A 22 -19.37 -0.24 -2.82
CA TYR A 22 -20.59 0.58 -2.75
C TYR A 22 -21.50 0.41 -3.97
N LYS A 23 -21.33 -0.65 -4.76
CA LYS A 23 -22.17 -0.92 -5.93
C LYS A 23 -23.66 -0.85 -5.56
N GLY A 24 -24.41 -0.01 -6.29
CA GLY A 24 -25.83 0.25 -6.03
C GLY A 24 -26.12 1.48 -5.17
N LYS A 25 -25.11 2.09 -4.52
CA LYS A 25 -25.21 3.43 -3.91
C LYS A 25 -24.70 4.52 -4.85
N GLU A 26 -23.62 4.25 -5.57
CA GLU A 26 -23.06 5.13 -6.60
C GLU A 26 -22.50 4.30 -7.75
N GLU A 27 -22.74 4.76 -8.97
CA GLU A 27 -22.19 4.17 -10.17
C GLU A 27 -20.98 5.00 -10.62
N PHE A 28 -19.78 4.42 -10.48
CA PHE A 28 -18.58 4.99 -11.08
C PHE A 28 -18.61 4.69 -12.58
N THR A 29 -19.02 5.69 -13.37
CA THR A 29 -19.21 5.55 -14.82
C THR A 29 -17.98 5.92 -15.64
N GLU A 30 -17.11 6.77 -15.10
CA GLU A 30 -15.90 7.26 -15.77
C GLU A 30 -14.64 6.65 -15.15
N ASN A 31 -13.68 6.29 -16.00
CA ASN A 31 -12.44 5.68 -15.54
C ASN A 31 -11.61 6.73 -14.77
N PRO A 32 -11.29 6.50 -13.49
CA PRO A 32 -10.61 7.49 -12.64
C PRO A 32 -9.14 7.72 -12.99
N MET A 33 -8.58 6.99 -13.98
CA MET A 33 -7.20 7.13 -14.45
C MET A 33 -7.01 8.14 -15.59
N LEU A 34 -8.10 8.75 -16.09
CA LEU A 34 -8.04 9.63 -17.26
C LEU A 34 -7.30 10.96 -16.98
N SER A 35 -7.29 11.42 -15.72
CA SER A 35 -6.61 12.62 -15.24
C SER A 35 -6.37 12.58 -13.74
N ILE A 36 -5.58 13.52 -13.24
CA ILE A 36 -5.32 13.71 -11.81
C ILE A 36 -6.61 14.10 -11.09
N GLU A 37 -7.42 14.95 -11.69
CA GLU A 37 -8.69 15.43 -11.14
C GLU A 37 -9.68 14.29 -10.96
N GLU A 38 -9.86 13.43 -11.97
CA GLU A 38 -10.74 12.26 -11.88
C GLU A 38 -10.23 11.26 -10.83
N SER A 39 -8.91 11.09 -10.70
CA SER A 39 -8.33 10.27 -9.63
C SER A 39 -8.63 10.84 -8.24
N LYS A 40 -8.52 12.17 -8.05
CA LYS A 40 -8.85 12.83 -6.78
C LYS A 40 -10.33 12.72 -6.45
N GLU A 41 -11.20 12.93 -7.45
CA GLU A 41 -12.65 12.82 -7.29
C GLU A 41 -13.05 11.39 -6.91
N PHE A 42 -12.48 10.39 -7.57
CA PHE A 42 -12.67 8.98 -7.20
C PHE A 42 -12.30 8.71 -5.74
N ILE A 43 -11.13 9.17 -5.30
CA ILE A 43 -10.67 9.02 -3.92
C ILE A 43 -11.66 9.69 -2.94
N LYS A 44 -12.06 10.94 -3.21
CA LYS A 44 -13.00 11.69 -2.37
C LYS A 44 -14.37 11.02 -2.30
N ASN A 45 -14.93 10.62 -3.45
CA ASN A 45 -16.24 9.99 -3.52
C ASN A 45 -16.23 8.65 -2.80
N PHE A 46 -15.18 7.84 -2.96
CA PHE A 46 -15.09 6.56 -2.26
C PHE A 46 -14.98 6.73 -0.72
N ILE A 47 -14.23 7.73 -0.23
CA ILE A 47 -14.19 8.08 1.20
C ILE A 47 -15.56 8.54 1.69
N LYS A 48 -16.21 9.44 0.95
CA LYS A 48 -17.54 9.96 1.26
C LYS A 48 -18.58 8.85 1.35
N LEU A 49 -18.62 7.97 0.35
CA LEU A 49 -19.50 6.79 0.33
C LEU A 49 -19.26 5.82 1.49
N SER A 50 -18.07 5.86 2.09
CA SER A 50 -17.74 5.07 3.27
C SER A 50 -18.14 5.71 4.60
N GLY A 51 -18.69 6.94 4.56
CA GLY A 51 -19.01 7.75 5.73
C GLY A 51 -17.76 8.28 6.45
N LYS A 52 -16.62 8.41 5.77
CA LYS A 52 -15.31 8.74 6.39
C LYS A 52 -14.75 10.09 5.95
N GLU A 53 -15.57 10.96 5.39
CA GLU A 53 -15.14 12.25 4.82
C GLU A 53 -14.56 13.23 5.85
N GLU A 54 -14.93 13.11 7.12
CA GLU A 54 -14.39 13.94 8.21
C GLU A 54 -13.00 13.48 8.70
N ASN A 55 -12.33 12.57 7.99
CA ASN A 55 -11.01 12.09 8.40
C ASN A 55 -9.94 13.18 8.28
N ALA A 56 -8.89 13.06 9.10
CA ALA A 56 -7.86 14.09 9.24
C ALA A 56 -6.97 14.28 7.99
N LEU A 57 -7.06 13.38 7.01
CA LEU A 57 -6.27 13.39 5.78
C LEU A 57 -7.12 13.77 4.55
N ASN A 58 -8.40 14.06 4.72
CA ASN A 58 -9.30 14.37 3.61
C ASN A 58 -8.86 15.64 2.85
N GLU A 59 -8.42 16.67 3.57
CA GLU A 59 -7.88 17.90 2.97
C GLU A 59 -6.56 17.69 2.24
N GLU A 60 -5.83 16.61 2.54
CA GLU A 60 -4.54 16.31 1.90
C GLU A 60 -4.72 15.77 0.47
N ILE A 61 -5.90 15.24 0.13
CA ILE A 61 -6.21 14.69 -1.20
C ILE A 61 -6.03 15.75 -2.30
N ASP A 62 -6.35 17.00 -2.02
CA ASP A 62 -6.18 18.08 -3.01
C ASP A 62 -4.71 18.43 -3.25
N LYS A 63 -3.82 18.10 -2.30
CA LYS A 63 -2.41 18.49 -2.26
C LYS A 63 -1.46 17.42 -2.81
N ILE A 64 -1.94 16.19 -3.06
CA ILE A 64 -1.09 15.06 -3.46
C ILE A 64 -0.75 14.99 -4.97
N GLU A 65 -1.18 15.97 -5.78
CA GLU A 65 -0.81 16.07 -7.20
C GLU A 65 -0.99 14.72 -7.95
N ASP A 66 0.03 14.27 -8.69
CA ASP A 66 0.07 13.04 -9.49
C ASP A 66 0.03 11.74 -8.65
N ARG A 67 0.24 11.84 -7.34
CA ARG A 67 0.11 10.70 -6.43
C ARG A 67 -1.32 10.19 -6.33
N ALA A 68 -2.32 11.03 -6.61
CA ALA A 68 -3.70 10.58 -6.68
C ALA A 68 -3.86 9.46 -7.72
N THR A 69 -3.33 9.66 -8.91
CA THR A 69 -3.40 8.65 -9.98
C THR A 69 -2.53 7.43 -9.68
N HIS A 70 -1.38 7.60 -9.01
CA HIS A 70 -0.59 6.48 -8.46
C HIS A 70 -1.40 5.61 -7.48
N ILE A 71 -2.09 6.22 -6.52
CA ILE A 71 -2.95 5.53 -5.55
C ILE A 71 -4.05 4.73 -6.26
N VAL A 72 -4.74 5.36 -7.22
CA VAL A 72 -5.81 4.74 -7.99
C VAL A 72 -5.28 3.58 -8.83
N SER A 73 -4.14 3.76 -9.50
CA SER A 73 -3.50 2.70 -10.29
C SER A 73 -3.09 1.51 -9.42
N THR A 74 -2.45 1.76 -8.27
CA THR A 74 -2.06 0.76 -7.27
C THR A 74 -3.28 -0.04 -6.82
N PHE A 75 -4.40 0.65 -6.54
CA PHE A 75 -5.65 0.00 -6.16
C PHE A 75 -6.16 -0.99 -7.22
N PHE A 76 -6.31 -0.54 -8.47
CA PHE A 76 -6.86 -1.37 -9.55
C PHE A 76 -5.93 -2.51 -9.96
N ILE A 77 -4.63 -2.26 -10.07
CA ILE A 77 -3.63 -3.29 -10.42
C ILE A 77 -3.56 -4.35 -9.33
N GLY A 78 -3.55 -3.95 -8.06
CA GLY A 78 -3.60 -4.88 -6.95
C GLY A 78 -4.86 -5.73 -6.96
N HIS A 79 -6.02 -5.12 -7.22
CA HIS A 79 -7.26 -5.88 -7.31
C HIS A 79 -7.22 -6.88 -8.49
N TYR A 80 -6.74 -6.47 -9.66
CA TYR A 80 -6.56 -7.36 -10.81
C TYR A 80 -5.69 -8.57 -10.49
N ILE A 81 -4.51 -8.35 -9.89
CA ILE A 81 -3.56 -9.43 -9.56
C ILE A 81 -4.14 -10.35 -8.49
N TYR A 82 -4.77 -9.80 -7.45
CA TYR A 82 -5.43 -10.59 -6.41
C TYR A 82 -6.52 -11.49 -7.00
N GLN A 83 -7.31 -11.02 -7.98
CA GLN A 83 -8.35 -11.84 -8.60
C GLN A 83 -7.81 -12.89 -9.60
N ASN A 84 -6.57 -12.74 -10.08
CA ASN A 84 -6.02 -13.56 -11.17
C ASN A 84 -4.78 -14.39 -10.79
N ASN A 85 -4.37 -14.38 -9.52
CA ASN A 85 -3.30 -15.21 -8.98
C ASN A 85 -3.80 -15.96 -7.74
N GLU A 86 -4.02 -17.28 -7.88
CA GLU A 86 -4.68 -18.10 -6.86
C GLU A 86 -3.80 -18.21 -5.61
N LYS A 87 -2.48 -18.35 -5.76
CA LYS A 87 -1.55 -18.41 -4.62
C LYS A 87 -1.61 -17.14 -3.78
N ILE A 88 -1.50 -15.97 -4.40
CA ILE A 88 -1.59 -14.68 -3.69
C ILE A 88 -2.94 -14.54 -3.01
N LYS A 89 -4.02 -14.85 -3.74
CA LYS A 89 -5.39 -14.78 -3.23
C LYS A 89 -5.59 -15.65 -1.98
N ASP A 90 -5.23 -16.92 -2.06
CA ASP A 90 -5.43 -17.88 -0.97
C ASP A 90 -4.66 -17.50 0.29
N LEU A 91 -3.42 -17.02 0.15
CA LEU A 91 -2.61 -16.61 1.28
C LEU A 91 -3.16 -15.34 1.95
N ILE A 92 -3.60 -14.36 1.16
CA ILE A 92 -4.22 -13.14 1.69
C ILE A 92 -5.57 -13.46 2.34
N ASP A 93 -6.42 -14.26 1.69
CA ASP A 93 -7.73 -14.65 2.23
C ASP A 93 -7.60 -15.42 3.54
N LYS A 94 -6.60 -16.30 3.64
CA LYS A 94 -6.29 -17.00 4.88
C LYS A 94 -5.91 -16.00 5.98
N GLN A 95 -4.97 -15.08 5.73
CA GLN A 95 -4.53 -14.10 6.72
C GLN A 95 -5.69 -13.20 7.18
N LEU A 96 -6.45 -12.63 6.25
CA LEU A 96 -7.56 -11.74 6.57
C LEU A 96 -8.74 -12.51 7.21
N GLY A 97 -8.93 -13.78 6.83
CA GLY A 97 -9.94 -14.66 7.44
C GLY A 97 -9.60 -15.03 8.88
N GLU A 98 -8.33 -15.26 9.21
CA GLU A 98 -7.85 -15.45 10.58
C GLU A 98 -8.04 -14.17 11.42
N LEU A 99 -7.73 -13.00 10.83
CA LEU A 99 -7.97 -11.70 11.44
C LEU A 99 -9.46 -11.51 11.79
N ILE A 100 -10.39 -11.68 10.85
CA ILE A 100 -11.83 -11.56 11.15
C ILE A 100 -12.31 -12.54 12.22
N LYS A 101 -11.88 -13.81 12.15
CA LYS A 101 -12.29 -14.82 13.13
C LYS A 101 -11.90 -14.42 14.55
N LYS A 102 -10.69 -13.86 14.71
CA LYS A 102 -10.19 -13.34 16.00
C LYS A 102 -11.02 -12.14 16.48
N LEU A 103 -11.40 -11.27 15.56
CA LEU A 103 -12.11 -10.01 15.84
C LEU A 103 -13.63 -10.14 15.96
N LYS A 104 -14.20 -11.32 15.64
CA LYS A 104 -15.65 -11.60 15.65
C LYS A 104 -16.48 -10.61 14.80
N ILE A 105 -15.86 -10.08 13.74
CA ILE A 105 -16.48 -9.19 12.77
C ILE A 105 -17.44 -10.00 11.89
N SER A 106 -18.59 -9.43 11.53
CA SER A 106 -19.49 -10.09 10.57
C SER A 106 -18.78 -10.25 9.21
N SER A 107 -18.53 -11.48 8.76
CA SER A 107 -17.73 -11.72 7.55
C SER A 107 -18.46 -11.27 6.28
N ASP A 108 -17.88 -10.32 5.56
CA ASP A 108 -18.25 -9.93 4.19
C ASP A 108 -17.23 -10.52 3.20
N ASN A 109 -17.70 -11.06 2.07
CA ASN A 109 -16.85 -11.60 1.01
C ASN A 109 -16.00 -10.52 0.28
N ARG A 110 -16.17 -9.24 0.64
CA ARG A 110 -15.42 -8.10 0.10
C ARG A 110 -14.37 -7.53 1.07
N LEU A 111 -14.00 -8.29 2.10
CA LEU A 111 -13.01 -7.87 3.09
C LEU A 111 -11.68 -7.43 2.46
N PHE A 112 -11.14 -8.22 1.52
CA PHE A 112 -9.91 -7.83 0.81
C PHE A 112 -10.05 -6.45 0.20
N THR A 113 -11.11 -6.22 -0.59
CA THR A 113 -11.36 -4.93 -1.24
C THR A 113 -11.43 -3.79 -0.23
N PHE A 114 -12.06 -3.99 0.92
CA PHE A 114 -12.16 -2.98 1.98
C PHE A 114 -10.79 -2.65 2.60
N VAL A 115 -10.03 -3.67 3.01
CA VAL A 115 -8.69 -3.50 3.62
C VAL A 115 -7.70 -2.95 2.60
N TRP A 116 -7.73 -3.46 1.37
CA TRP A 116 -6.91 -3.00 0.25
C TRP A 116 -7.21 -1.55 -0.09
N PHE A 117 -8.49 -1.17 -0.13
CA PHE A 117 -8.89 0.22 -0.36
C PHE A 117 -8.33 1.14 0.72
N LEU A 118 -8.58 0.86 2.01
CA LEU A 118 -8.08 1.70 3.10
C LEU A 118 -6.55 1.81 3.09
N THR A 119 -5.85 0.70 2.81
CA THR A 119 -4.39 0.70 2.77
C THR A 119 -3.85 1.52 1.60
N CYS A 120 -4.31 1.26 0.37
CA CYS A 120 -3.87 1.97 -0.83
C CYS A 120 -4.21 3.45 -0.76
N LEU A 121 -5.40 3.78 -0.29
CA LEU A 121 -5.85 5.16 -0.26
C LEU A 121 -4.96 6.02 0.63
N PHE A 122 -4.65 5.52 1.82
CA PHE A 122 -4.00 6.31 2.86
C PHE A 122 -2.48 6.21 2.85
N HIS A 123 -1.87 5.24 2.14
CA HIS A 123 -0.40 5.05 2.21
C HIS A 123 0.40 6.26 1.74
N ASP A 124 -0.13 7.02 0.78
CA ASP A 124 0.53 8.17 0.16
C ASP A 124 -0.14 9.52 0.49
N LEU A 125 -1.29 9.56 1.22
CA LEU A 125 -1.94 10.84 1.57
C LEU A 125 -1.08 11.72 2.47
N GLY A 126 -0.25 11.11 3.32
CA GLY A 126 0.68 11.87 4.17
C GLY A 126 1.73 12.64 3.38
N TYR A 127 1.91 12.37 2.08
CA TYR A 127 2.96 12.99 1.27
C TYR A 127 2.87 14.52 1.27
N ALA A 128 1.65 15.07 1.30
CA ALA A 128 1.40 16.50 1.42
C ALA A 128 1.88 17.08 2.77
N ILE A 129 1.78 16.31 3.86
CA ILE A 129 2.32 16.67 5.17
C ILE A 129 3.84 16.75 5.11
N GLU A 130 4.50 15.79 4.45
CA GLU A 130 5.96 15.80 4.32
C GLU A 130 6.47 16.94 3.41
N LYS A 131 5.71 17.32 2.38
CA LYS A 131 6.00 18.49 1.53
C LYS A 131 5.78 19.83 2.25
N SER A 132 4.93 19.86 3.28
CA SER A 132 4.66 21.08 4.04
C SER A 132 5.93 21.59 4.75
N THR A 133 6.04 22.90 4.93
CA THR A 133 7.25 23.48 5.51
C THR A 133 7.30 23.24 7.02
N GLY A 134 8.43 22.67 7.49
CA GLY A 134 8.72 22.50 8.90
C GLY A 134 8.28 21.15 9.49
N ILE A 135 8.68 20.94 10.75
CA ILE A 135 8.31 19.76 11.53
C ILE A 135 7.03 20.09 12.29
N LYS A 136 5.93 19.37 12.01
CA LYS A 136 4.63 19.54 12.68
C LYS A 136 4.60 18.86 14.05
N TYR A 137 5.23 17.69 14.16
CA TYR A 137 5.35 16.92 15.41
C TYR A 137 6.83 16.71 15.73
N ILE A 138 7.34 17.24 16.84
CA ILE A 138 8.78 17.20 17.14
C ILE A 138 9.28 15.81 17.55
N SER A 139 8.36 14.90 17.87
CA SER A 139 8.65 13.51 18.23
C SER A 139 7.47 12.59 17.95
N LEU A 140 7.71 11.27 17.94
CA LEU A 140 6.62 10.28 17.87
C LEU A 140 5.68 10.40 19.08
N GLU A 141 6.22 10.76 20.25
CA GLU A 141 5.43 10.92 21.47
C GLU A 141 4.46 12.10 21.35
N GLU A 142 4.88 13.21 20.73
CA GLU A 142 3.96 14.31 20.46
C GLU A 142 2.85 13.88 19.48
N LEU A 143 3.22 13.16 18.41
CA LEU A 143 2.23 12.62 17.47
C LEU A 143 1.22 11.74 18.21
N LYS A 144 1.68 10.77 19.01
CA LYS A 144 0.84 9.89 19.84
C LYS A 144 -0.08 10.66 20.77
N ASN A 145 0.41 11.70 21.43
CA ASN A 145 -0.38 12.55 22.34
C ASN A 145 -1.46 13.36 21.62
N LYS A 146 -1.25 13.70 20.34
CA LYS A 146 -2.26 14.38 19.50
C LYS A 146 -3.22 13.40 18.83
N THR A 147 -2.85 12.13 18.74
CA THR A 147 -3.63 11.06 18.11
C THR A 147 -3.99 9.98 19.13
N SER A 148 -4.08 8.72 18.68
CA SER A 148 -4.14 7.52 19.51
C SER A 148 -2.89 6.68 19.24
N ASP A 149 -2.50 5.82 20.18
CA ASP A 149 -1.42 4.85 19.90
C ASP A 149 -1.94 3.68 19.06
N LEU A 150 -1.05 3.08 18.28
CA LEU A 150 -1.34 1.88 17.50
C LEU A 150 -1.21 0.65 18.40
N LYS A 151 -2.18 -0.27 18.32
CA LYS A 151 -2.14 -1.55 19.03
C LYS A 151 -1.21 -2.51 18.29
N GLU A 152 -0.68 -3.52 18.97
CA GLU A 152 0.05 -4.59 18.29
C GLU A 152 -0.83 -5.29 17.24
N VAL A 153 -0.20 -5.72 16.14
CA VAL A 153 -0.90 -6.39 15.06
C VAL A 153 -0.12 -7.59 14.53
N GLU A 154 -0.84 -8.61 14.11
CA GLU A 154 -0.30 -9.72 13.34
C GLU A 154 -0.24 -9.34 11.85
N GLY A 155 0.61 -10.02 11.08
CA GLY A 155 0.71 -9.81 9.63
C GLY A 155 1.70 -8.72 9.20
N ILE A 156 2.44 -8.15 10.14
CA ILE A 156 3.62 -7.31 9.88
C ILE A 156 4.84 -7.92 10.57
N PRO A 157 6.04 -7.89 9.96
CA PRO A 157 7.26 -8.36 10.62
C PRO A 157 7.47 -7.69 11.99
N PRO A 158 7.69 -8.46 13.07
CA PRO A 158 7.76 -7.92 14.43
C PRO A 158 8.80 -6.82 14.64
N PHE A 159 9.89 -6.83 13.86
CA PHE A 159 10.96 -5.84 13.98
C PHE A 159 10.49 -4.40 13.68
N TYR A 160 9.42 -4.20 12.90
CA TYR A 160 8.87 -2.87 12.62
C TYR A 160 8.37 -2.16 13.89
N LYS A 161 7.98 -2.91 14.92
CA LYS A 161 7.61 -2.34 16.22
C LYS A 161 8.74 -1.55 16.85
N GLU A 162 9.95 -2.09 16.81
CA GLU A 162 11.15 -1.46 17.38
C GLU A 162 11.77 -0.42 16.44
N ILE A 163 11.57 -0.58 15.13
CA ILE A 163 12.19 0.28 14.12
C ILE A 163 11.40 1.56 13.87
N HIS A 164 10.06 1.54 13.85
CA HIS A 164 9.29 2.73 13.46
C HIS A 164 9.56 3.98 14.33
N PRO A 165 9.77 3.91 15.66
CA PRO A 165 10.08 5.11 16.46
C PRO A 165 11.45 5.68 16.10
N LYS A 166 12.43 4.80 15.87
CA LYS A 166 13.79 5.17 15.48
C LYS A 166 13.82 5.79 14.09
N TYR A 167 13.05 5.22 13.17
CA TYR A 167 12.92 5.72 11.81
C TYR A 167 12.24 7.10 11.80
N TYR A 168 11.20 7.30 12.61
CA TYR A 168 10.55 8.61 12.73
C TYR A 168 11.51 9.68 13.26
N ASP A 169 12.28 9.37 14.32
CA ASP A 169 13.29 10.28 14.87
C ASP A 169 14.40 10.58 13.84
N TYR A 170 14.87 9.56 13.12
CA TYR A 170 15.80 9.71 12.00
C TYR A 170 15.28 10.70 10.94
N ARG A 171 14.02 10.53 10.51
CA ARG A 171 13.41 11.38 9.48
C ARG A 171 13.27 12.83 9.93
N ILE A 172 12.97 13.06 11.20
CA ILE A 172 12.94 14.41 11.80
C ILE A 172 14.34 15.01 11.84
N ARG A 173 15.33 14.30 12.38
CA ARG A 173 16.67 14.86 12.65
C ARG A 173 17.53 15.02 11.41
N GLU A 174 17.52 14.06 10.51
CA GLU A 174 18.33 14.10 9.29
C GLU A 174 17.55 14.68 8.09
N GLY A 175 16.23 14.47 8.07
CA GLY A 175 15.36 14.91 6.97
C GLY A 175 14.64 16.23 7.22
N GLY A 176 14.63 16.74 8.46
CA GLY A 176 13.96 17.99 8.82
C GLY A 176 12.44 17.96 8.66
N LYS A 177 11.83 16.76 8.67
CA LYS A 177 10.42 16.55 8.33
C LYS A 177 9.83 15.34 9.04
N ASN A 178 8.52 15.37 9.26
CA ASN A 178 7.80 14.18 9.72
C ASN A 178 7.70 13.16 8.57
N ASP A 179 7.94 11.89 8.87
CA ASP A 179 7.72 10.82 7.89
C ASP A 179 6.24 10.74 7.51
N HIS A 180 5.94 10.83 6.22
CA HIS A 180 4.55 10.86 5.78
C HIS A 180 3.78 9.58 6.10
N GLY A 181 4.38 8.40 5.93
CA GLY A 181 3.69 7.14 6.13
C GLY A 181 3.40 6.87 7.60
N ILE A 182 4.38 7.09 8.47
CA ILE A 182 4.17 6.99 9.92
C ILE A 182 3.12 8.02 10.35
N THR A 183 3.24 9.28 9.92
CA THR A 183 2.28 10.33 10.32
C THR A 183 0.86 10.03 9.82
N ALA A 184 0.73 9.59 8.56
CA ALA A 184 -0.56 9.24 7.96
C ALA A 184 -1.21 8.05 8.68
N ALA A 185 -0.44 7.02 9.05
CA ALA A 185 -0.96 5.87 9.77
C ALA A 185 -1.62 6.25 11.11
N TYR A 186 -0.96 7.08 11.92
CA TYR A 186 -1.51 7.55 13.20
C TYR A 186 -2.72 8.46 13.03
N LEU A 187 -2.68 9.39 12.06
CA LEU A 187 -3.80 10.29 11.76
C LEU A 187 -5.02 9.53 11.22
N MET A 188 -4.80 8.59 10.30
CA MET A 188 -5.85 7.73 9.75
C MET A 188 -6.48 6.91 10.87
N PHE A 189 -5.70 6.15 11.63
CA PHE A 189 -6.21 5.30 12.70
C PHE A 189 -7.06 6.11 13.69
N HIS A 190 -6.50 7.21 14.20
CA HIS A 190 -7.19 8.07 15.16
C HIS A 190 -8.51 8.64 14.63
N SER A 191 -8.50 9.17 13.40
CA SER A 191 -9.68 9.79 12.81
C SER A 191 -10.77 8.76 12.48
N LEU A 192 -10.40 7.60 11.94
CA LEU A 192 -11.37 6.54 11.64
C LEU A 192 -11.99 5.93 12.90
N CYS A 193 -11.22 5.74 13.98
CA CYS A 193 -11.76 5.32 15.28
C CYS A 193 -12.73 6.35 15.86
N LYS A 194 -12.43 7.66 15.75
CA LYS A 194 -13.34 8.73 16.17
C LYS A 194 -14.64 8.73 15.38
N ILE A 195 -14.55 8.67 14.05
CA ILE A 195 -15.73 8.61 13.17
C ILE A 195 -16.60 7.42 13.57
N ARG A 196 -16.03 6.22 13.63
CA ARG A 196 -16.74 5.00 14.06
C ARG A 196 -17.45 5.17 15.40
N TYR A 197 -16.75 5.68 16.42
CA TYR A 197 -17.31 5.89 17.76
C TYR A 197 -18.51 6.84 17.74
N TRP A 198 -18.38 8.00 17.07
CA TRP A 198 -19.46 8.98 17.03
C TRP A 198 -20.65 8.54 16.17
N THR A 199 -20.39 7.81 15.07
CA THR A 199 -21.45 7.28 14.21
C THR A 199 -22.22 6.14 14.90
N GLU A 200 -21.54 5.30 15.69
CA GLU A 200 -22.22 4.31 16.52
C GLU A 200 -23.07 4.97 17.62
N LEU A 201 -22.55 6.01 18.28
CA LEU A 201 -23.29 6.76 19.30
C LEU A 201 -24.50 7.52 18.75
N SER A 202 -24.44 8.01 17.51
CA SER A 202 -25.58 8.68 16.87
C SER A 202 -26.69 7.72 16.46
N GLY A 203 -26.42 6.40 16.50
CA GLY A 203 -27.38 5.36 16.10
C GLY A 203 -27.55 5.24 14.58
N ASP A 204 -26.58 5.75 13.79
CA ASP A 204 -26.64 5.64 12.34
C ASP A 204 -26.39 4.18 11.90
N ALA A 205 -27.45 3.55 11.40
CA ALA A 205 -27.45 2.19 10.90
C ALA A 205 -27.12 2.07 9.40
N THR A 206 -26.66 3.14 8.74
CA THR A 206 -26.34 3.16 7.30
C THR A 206 -25.19 2.22 6.94
N PHE A 207 -24.25 2.03 7.87
CA PHE A 207 -23.14 1.08 7.75
C PHE A 207 -22.99 0.27 9.03
N ASN A 208 -22.29 -0.86 8.95
CA ASN A 208 -21.83 -1.54 10.16
C ASN A 208 -20.66 -0.74 10.76
N TRP A 209 -20.81 -0.28 12.00
CA TRP A 209 -19.82 0.50 12.76
C TRP A 209 -19.29 -0.23 14.00
N GLU A 210 -19.36 -1.57 13.97
CA GLU A 210 -18.92 -2.42 15.07
C GLU A 210 -17.48 -2.13 15.52
N GLN A 211 -17.23 -2.33 16.82
CA GLN A 211 -15.95 -2.03 17.45
C GLN A 211 -14.76 -2.76 16.80
N GLY A 212 -14.97 -3.96 16.24
CA GLY A 212 -13.91 -4.72 15.56
C GLY A 212 -13.28 -4.00 14.37
N LEU A 213 -13.96 -3.01 13.77
CA LEU A 213 -13.38 -2.17 12.72
C LEU A 213 -12.13 -1.41 13.17
N GLU A 214 -12.00 -1.07 14.45
CA GLU A 214 -10.80 -0.41 14.96
C GLU A 214 -9.56 -1.27 14.75
N ASP A 215 -9.68 -2.60 14.88
CA ASP A 215 -8.55 -3.50 14.68
C ASP A 215 -8.22 -3.66 13.17
N ILE A 216 -9.21 -3.52 12.28
CA ILE A 216 -8.98 -3.40 10.84
C ILE A 216 -8.27 -2.08 10.49
N TYR A 217 -8.67 -0.97 11.11
CA TYR A 217 -8.01 0.33 10.93
C TYR A 217 -6.57 0.28 11.45
N ASN A 218 -6.35 -0.37 12.58
CA ASN A 218 -5.02 -0.62 13.13
C ASN A 218 -4.16 -1.47 12.18
N PHE A 219 -4.73 -2.54 11.60
CA PHE A 219 -4.04 -3.36 10.60
C PHE A 219 -3.66 -2.56 9.35
N CYS A 220 -4.56 -1.74 8.82
CA CYS A 220 -4.25 -0.86 7.68
C CYS A 220 -3.16 0.17 8.04
N ALA A 221 -3.23 0.78 9.23
CA ALA A 221 -2.26 1.76 9.71
C ALA A 221 -0.85 1.15 9.79
N TRP A 222 -0.75 -0.06 10.33
CA TRP A 222 0.51 -0.80 10.40
C TRP A 222 1.08 -1.17 9.03
N ASN A 223 0.25 -1.54 8.06
CA ASN A 223 0.71 -1.76 6.68
C ASN A 223 1.24 -0.48 6.04
N ILE A 224 0.53 0.64 6.22
CA ILE A 224 0.92 1.97 5.72
C ILE A 224 2.25 2.42 6.32
N LEU A 225 2.41 2.32 7.64
CA LEU A 225 3.63 2.78 8.30
C LEU A 225 4.83 1.88 7.97
N ALA A 226 4.64 0.56 7.94
CA ALA A 226 5.72 -0.37 7.64
C ALA A 226 6.18 -0.24 6.17
N HIS A 227 5.25 0.01 5.24
CA HIS A 227 5.56 0.22 3.82
C HIS A 227 6.45 1.45 3.59
N ASN A 228 6.30 2.47 4.45
CA ASN A 228 7.04 3.72 4.35
C ASN A 228 8.39 3.72 5.11
N ILE A 229 8.72 2.61 5.78
CA ILE A 229 10.03 2.39 6.39
C ILE A 229 10.90 1.60 5.41
N TRP A 230 11.90 2.27 4.84
CA TRP A 230 12.64 1.74 3.69
C TRP A 230 13.90 0.97 4.12
N PHE A 231 14.15 -0.16 3.46
CA PHE A 231 15.44 -0.84 3.53
C PHE A 231 16.54 0.06 2.94
N GLY A 232 17.64 0.19 3.66
CA GLY A 232 18.70 1.12 3.34
C GLY A 232 19.66 0.55 2.30
N ASP A 233 20.10 1.39 1.37
CA ASP A 233 21.19 1.03 0.47
C ASP A 233 22.56 1.21 1.15
N LYS A 234 23.65 1.01 0.40
CA LYS A 234 25.02 1.17 0.94
C LYS A 234 25.28 2.57 1.52
N ASN A 235 24.62 3.60 1.00
CA ASN A 235 24.76 4.98 1.46
C ASN A 235 23.96 5.24 2.75
N ASP A 236 22.88 4.48 2.98
CA ASP A 236 22.05 4.62 4.18
C ASP A 236 22.62 3.89 5.40
N GLN A 237 23.43 2.83 5.20
CA GLN A 237 23.92 1.98 6.29
C GLN A 237 24.54 2.74 7.47
N GLY A 238 25.36 3.75 7.19
CA GLY A 238 25.99 4.55 8.25
C GLY A 238 24.96 5.29 9.11
N LYS A 239 23.93 5.87 8.47
CA LYS A 239 22.82 6.54 9.16
C LYS A 239 21.98 5.51 9.91
N TYR A 240 21.65 4.39 9.31
CA TYR A 240 20.80 3.38 9.94
C TYR A 240 21.47 2.79 11.19
N ARG A 241 22.77 2.49 11.14
CA ARG A 241 23.54 2.09 12.33
C ARG A 241 23.56 3.17 13.41
N LYS A 242 23.75 4.44 13.04
CA LYS A 242 23.73 5.59 13.98
C LYS A 242 22.41 5.66 14.76
N TYR A 243 21.29 5.34 14.13
CA TYR A 243 19.96 5.36 14.74
C TYR A 243 19.49 3.98 15.26
N GLY A 244 20.36 2.96 15.26
CA GLY A 244 20.03 1.61 15.76
C GLY A 244 18.97 0.88 14.93
N MET A 245 19.02 1.07 13.61
CA MET A 245 18.10 0.51 12.61
C MET A 245 18.77 -0.56 11.73
N ASP A 246 19.67 -1.36 12.30
CA ASP A 246 20.41 -2.42 11.62
C ASP A 246 19.50 -3.43 10.92
N GLU A 247 18.28 -3.63 11.42
CA GLU A 247 17.27 -4.50 10.80
C GLU A 247 16.85 -4.04 9.38
N LEU A 248 17.04 -2.77 9.05
CA LEU A 248 16.76 -2.24 7.70
C LEU A 248 17.96 -2.31 6.77
N ILE A 249 19.11 -2.79 7.24
CA ILE A 249 20.28 -3.05 6.40
C ILE A 249 20.15 -4.47 5.87
N PHE A 250 20.18 -4.61 4.54
CA PHE A 250 19.98 -5.89 3.88
C PHE A 250 21.09 -6.12 2.84
N ASP A 251 21.80 -7.24 2.96
CA ASP A 251 22.86 -7.61 2.04
C ASP A 251 22.84 -9.11 1.71
N HIS A 252 22.36 -9.43 0.51
CA HIS A 252 22.36 -10.79 -0.01
C HIS A 252 23.75 -11.44 -0.08
N SER A 253 24.81 -10.65 -0.24
CA SER A 253 26.17 -11.21 -0.27
C SER A 253 26.61 -11.78 1.07
N LEU A 254 25.93 -11.39 2.16
CA LEU A 254 26.16 -11.89 3.51
C LEU A 254 25.23 -13.05 3.88
N GLY A 255 24.38 -13.51 2.94
CA GLY A 255 23.43 -14.61 3.16
C GLY A 255 22.12 -14.18 3.81
N ASP A 256 21.82 -12.87 3.84
CA ASP A 256 20.56 -12.36 4.39
C ASP A 256 19.35 -12.92 3.64
N LYS A 257 18.36 -13.37 4.42
CA LYS A 257 17.05 -13.80 3.93
C LYS A 257 16.09 -12.64 3.92
N TYR A 258 15.25 -12.55 2.89
CA TYR A 258 14.18 -11.56 2.82
C TYR A 258 13.34 -11.59 4.09
N LYS A 259 13.15 -10.43 4.71
CA LYS A 259 12.43 -10.29 5.98
C LYS A 259 10.91 -10.14 5.80
N ILE A 260 10.48 -9.94 4.54
CA ILE A 260 9.08 -9.85 4.14
C ILE A 260 8.87 -10.95 3.10
N THR A 261 8.07 -11.97 3.44
CA THR A 261 7.76 -13.09 2.54
C THR A 261 6.27 -13.16 2.28
N LEU A 262 5.89 -13.68 1.12
CA LEU A 262 4.50 -13.88 0.74
C LEU A 262 3.82 -14.89 1.68
N GLU A 263 4.55 -15.89 2.16
CA GLU A 263 4.02 -16.94 3.03
C GLU A 263 3.75 -16.47 4.47
N GLU A 264 4.60 -15.61 5.04
CA GLU A 264 4.45 -15.12 6.42
C GLU A 264 3.63 -13.83 6.53
N TYR A 265 3.78 -12.92 5.56
CA TYR A 265 3.17 -11.59 5.59
C TYR A 265 2.44 -11.27 4.27
N PRO A 266 1.48 -12.09 3.82
CA PRO A 266 0.95 -12.04 2.45
C PRO A 266 0.39 -10.67 2.05
N PHE A 267 -0.43 -10.04 2.88
CA PHE A 267 -1.00 -8.73 2.55
C PHE A 267 0.07 -7.62 2.51
N PHE A 268 1.00 -7.60 3.47
CA PHE A 268 2.07 -6.60 3.51
C PHE A 268 3.07 -6.77 2.37
N PHE A 269 3.46 -8.02 2.09
CA PHE A 269 4.24 -8.39 0.92
C PHE A 269 3.56 -7.92 -0.37
N PHE A 270 2.25 -8.15 -0.47
CA PHE A 270 1.46 -7.77 -1.63
C PHE A 270 1.42 -6.25 -1.84
N LEU A 271 1.19 -5.46 -0.79
CA LEU A 271 1.28 -4.00 -0.86
C LEU A 271 2.64 -3.53 -1.40
N CYS A 272 3.72 -4.07 -0.83
CA CYS A 272 5.09 -3.76 -1.24
C CYS A 272 5.36 -4.11 -2.71
N LEU A 273 4.87 -5.27 -3.15
CA LEU A 273 4.99 -5.73 -4.53
C LEU A 273 4.24 -4.79 -5.48
N ILE A 274 2.96 -4.50 -5.21
CA ILE A 274 2.11 -3.72 -6.11
C ILE A 274 2.61 -2.28 -6.24
N ASP A 275 2.87 -1.56 -5.14
CA ASP A 275 3.41 -0.18 -5.21
C ASP A 275 4.73 -0.10 -5.99
N THR A 276 5.53 -1.18 -5.97
CA THR A 276 6.78 -1.24 -6.71
C THR A 276 6.58 -1.55 -8.20
N ILE A 277 5.68 -2.46 -8.58
CA ILE A 277 5.52 -2.84 -9.99
C ILE A 277 4.56 -1.94 -10.76
N GLU A 278 3.79 -1.10 -10.07
CA GLU A 278 2.90 -0.11 -10.66
C GLU A 278 3.70 0.85 -11.57
N PRO A 279 3.42 0.87 -12.89
CA PRO A 279 4.23 1.63 -13.85
C PRO A 279 3.88 3.12 -13.96
N TYR A 280 2.65 3.55 -13.62
CA TYR A 280 2.24 4.95 -13.72
C TYR A 280 3.15 5.86 -12.90
N LYS A 281 3.63 5.42 -11.73
CA LYS A 281 4.62 6.11 -10.88
C LYS A 281 5.85 6.64 -11.63
N ARG A 282 6.25 5.98 -12.73
CA ARG A 282 7.40 6.39 -13.57
C ARG A 282 6.99 6.99 -14.90
N ILE A 283 5.89 6.51 -15.46
CA ILE A 283 5.47 6.85 -16.81
C ILE A 283 4.57 8.09 -16.83
N LYS A 284 3.68 8.23 -15.85
CA LYS A 284 2.73 9.35 -15.71
C LYS A 284 1.90 9.61 -16.97
N ASP A 285 1.59 8.55 -17.70
CA ASP A 285 0.83 8.55 -18.94
C ASP A 285 0.03 7.24 -19.00
N TYR A 286 -1.30 7.37 -18.93
CA TYR A 286 -2.20 6.23 -18.87
C TYR A 286 -2.20 5.41 -20.17
N GLU A 287 -2.11 6.08 -21.32
CA GLU A 287 -2.15 5.40 -22.62
C GLU A 287 -0.89 4.56 -22.85
N LYS A 288 0.27 5.05 -22.40
CA LYS A 288 1.52 4.29 -22.45
C LYS A 288 1.50 3.00 -21.63
N LEU A 289 0.59 2.85 -20.66
CA LEU A 289 0.46 1.61 -19.91
C LEU A 289 -0.01 0.43 -20.78
N SER A 290 -0.60 0.69 -21.96
CA SER A 290 -0.92 -0.34 -22.97
C SER A 290 0.31 -1.07 -23.51
N LYS A 291 1.49 -0.42 -23.45
CA LYS A 291 2.78 -0.95 -23.91
C LYS A 291 3.54 -1.73 -22.82
N ILE A 292 3.00 -1.84 -21.62
CA ILE A 292 3.63 -2.57 -20.52
C ILE A 292 2.74 -3.77 -20.21
N LYS A 293 3.26 -4.97 -20.43
CA LYS A 293 2.54 -6.23 -20.29
C LYS A 293 2.86 -6.89 -18.96
N LEU A 294 1.80 -7.31 -18.28
CA LEU A 294 1.79 -8.14 -17.09
C LEU A 294 1.47 -9.58 -17.50
N LYS A 295 2.40 -10.50 -17.25
CA LYS A 295 2.16 -11.94 -17.37
C LYS A 295 2.21 -12.59 -16.00
N MET A 296 1.26 -13.48 -15.71
CA MET A 296 1.23 -14.15 -14.40
C MET A 296 0.85 -15.63 -14.46
N SER A 297 1.37 -16.33 -13.47
CA SER A 297 0.95 -17.64 -12.95
C SER A 297 1.11 -17.61 -11.43
N ASP A 298 0.66 -18.64 -10.73
CA ASP A 298 0.76 -18.72 -9.28
C ASP A 298 2.22 -18.70 -8.76
N GLU A 299 3.17 -19.13 -9.59
CA GLU A 299 4.59 -19.22 -9.23
C GLU A 299 5.43 -17.98 -9.60
N LYS A 300 4.94 -17.13 -10.51
CA LYS A 300 5.73 -16.00 -11.03
C LYS A 300 4.90 -14.92 -11.71
N ILE A 301 5.44 -13.71 -11.67
CA ILE A 301 4.96 -12.54 -12.40
C ILE A 301 6.08 -12.09 -13.35
N GLU A 302 5.74 -11.73 -14.59
CA GLU A 302 6.69 -11.20 -15.56
C GLU A 302 6.19 -9.85 -16.07
N ILE A 303 7.06 -8.84 -16.01
CA ILE A 303 6.82 -7.49 -16.54
C ILE A 303 7.64 -7.33 -17.82
N ILE A 304 6.96 -7.03 -18.92
CA ILE A 304 7.55 -6.80 -20.23
C ILE A 304 7.16 -5.38 -20.65
N SER A 305 8.13 -4.59 -21.09
CA SER A 305 7.88 -3.24 -21.61
C SER A 305 8.19 -3.21 -23.10
N GLU A 306 7.33 -2.52 -23.86
CA GLU A 306 7.48 -2.20 -25.29
C GLU A 306 7.58 -0.68 -25.49
N LEU A 307 8.00 0.03 -24.44
CA LEU A 307 8.27 1.46 -24.44
C LEU A 307 9.61 1.79 -25.10
N GLU A 308 9.87 3.08 -25.33
CA GLU A 308 11.19 3.53 -25.78
C GLU A 308 12.25 3.30 -24.68
N ASN A 309 13.50 3.07 -25.11
CA ASN A 309 14.60 2.59 -24.27
C ASN A 309 14.73 3.26 -22.89
N ASN A 310 14.56 4.59 -22.79
CA ASN A 310 14.69 5.28 -21.51
C ASN A 310 13.51 5.00 -20.55
N GLU A 311 12.29 4.98 -21.07
CA GLU A 311 11.09 4.70 -20.29
C GLU A 311 11.02 3.22 -19.90
N GLU A 312 11.33 2.34 -20.85
CA GLU A 312 11.50 0.90 -20.60
C GLU A 312 12.49 0.65 -19.46
N LYS A 313 13.67 1.27 -19.54
CA LYS A 313 14.69 1.12 -18.51
C LYS A 313 14.16 1.53 -17.13
N LYS A 314 13.46 2.67 -17.02
CA LYS A 314 12.89 3.14 -15.74
C LYS A 314 11.93 2.13 -15.13
N VAL A 315 11.02 1.55 -15.93
CA VAL A 315 10.04 0.56 -15.46
C VAL A 315 10.75 -0.72 -15.03
N LEU A 316 11.62 -1.26 -15.88
CA LEU A 316 12.29 -2.53 -15.58
C LEU A 316 13.29 -2.39 -14.41
N ASP A 317 13.99 -1.25 -14.28
CA ASP A 317 14.87 -0.96 -13.14
C ASP A 317 14.08 -0.91 -11.82
N GLN A 318 12.87 -0.34 -11.83
CA GLN A 318 11.99 -0.30 -10.67
C GLN A 318 11.55 -1.70 -10.25
N VAL A 319 11.07 -2.53 -11.18
CA VAL A 319 10.66 -3.90 -10.88
C VAL A 319 11.84 -4.73 -10.39
N GLU A 320 13.00 -4.61 -11.04
CA GLU A 320 14.22 -5.33 -10.65
C GLU A 320 14.73 -4.90 -9.27
N SER A 321 14.39 -3.69 -8.79
CA SER A 321 14.80 -3.23 -7.47
C SER A 321 14.24 -4.07 -6.32
N LEU A 322 13.17 -4.84 -6.55
CA LEU A 322 12.59 -5.77 -5.58
C LEU A 322 13.61 -6.79 -5.06
N LYS A 323 14.57 -7.24 -5.90
CA LYS A 323 15.63 -8.17 -5.49
C LYS A 323 16.57 -7.61 -4.43
N LYS A 324 16.50 -6.32 -4.14
CA LYS A 324 17.33 -5.69 -3.12
C LYS A 324 16.72 -5.77 -1.73
N TRP A 325 15.45 -6.16 -1.57
CA TRP A 325 14.78 -6.08 -0.26
C TRP A 325 13.50 -6.92 -0.09
N LEU A 326 12.80 -7.30 -1.17
CA LEU A 326 11.51 -8.01 -1.08
C LEU A 326 11.55 -9.44 -1.62
N ILE A 327 11.98 -9.64 -2.87
CA ILE A 327 11.86 -10.93 -3.54
C ILE A 327 12.81 -11.08 -4.73
N PRO A 328 13.32 -12.29 -5.05
CA PRO A 328 14.21 -12.48 -6.19
C PRO A 328 13.56 -12.06 -7.51
N THR A 329 14.33 -11.33 -8.31
CA THR A 329 13.99 -11.00 -9.69
C THR A 329 15.12 -11.38 -10.65
N GLU A 330 14.77 -11.77 -11.86
CA GLU A 330 15.71 -12.03 -12.95
C GLU A 330 15.41 -11.10 -14.13
N ARG A 331 16.45 -10.42 -14.63
CA ARG A 331 16.32 -9.49 -15.74
C ARG A 331 17.00 -10.01 -17.01
N THR A 332 16.24 -9.99 -18.09
CA THR A 332 16.71 -10.19 -19.47
C THR A 332 16.14 -9.07 -20.34
N ASN A 333 15.28 -9.38 -21.31
CA ASN A 333 14.42 -8.43 -22.03
C ASN A 333 13.09 -8.15 -21.30
N LYS A 334 12.92 -8.76 -20.12
CA LYS A 334 11.79 -8.61 -19.21
C LYS A 334 12.31 -8.76 -17.78
N VAL A 335 11.48 -8.43 -16.79
CA VAL A 335 11.78 -8.77 -15.39
C VAL A 335 10.82 -9.86 -14.93
N THR A 336 11.37 -10.98 -14.44
CA THR A 336 10.62 -12.08 -13.85
C THR A 336 10.78 -12.04 -12.34
N ILE A 337 9.65 -12.02 -11.62
CA ILE A 337 9.52 -12.06 -10.17
C ILE A 337 9.08 -13.48 -9.79
N TYR A 338 9.85 -14.15 -8.94
CA TYR A 338 9.57 -15.53 -8.54
C TYR A 338 8.83 -15.56 -7.21
N LEU A 339 7.51 -15.84 -7.24
CA LEU A 339 6.64 -15.86 -6.06
C LEU A 339 6.89 -17.05 -5.13
N THR A 340 7.63 -18.05 -5.62
CA THR A 340 8.14 -19.16 -4.82
C THR A 340 9.65 -19.16 -4.96
N PRO A 341 10.42 -19.33 -3.86
CA PRO A 341 11.86 -19.50 -3.96
C PRO A 341 12.16 -20.65 -4.93
N LYS A 342 13.04 -20.44 -5.93
CA LYS A 342 13.56 -21.56 -6.71
C LYS A 342 14.13 -22.56 -5.70
N LYS A 343 13.57 -23.78 -5.63
CA LYS A 343 14.22 -24.88 -4.91
C LYS A 343 15.64 -24.96 -5.48
N GLY A 344 16.63 -24.60 -4.68
CA GLY A 344 18.03 -24.72 -5.09
C GLY A 344 18.31 -26.19 -5.39
N ASN A 345 18.93 -26.43 -6.55
CA ASN A 345 19.69 -27.66 -6.79
C ASN A 345 21.01 -27.60 -6.03
#